data_AF-A0A955XZQ0-F1
#
_entry.id   AF-A0A955XZQ0-F1
#
_cell.length_a   1.000
_cell.length_b   1.000
_cell.length_c   1.000
_cell.angle_alpha   90.00
_cell.angle_beta   90.00
_cell.angle_gamma   90.00
#
_symmetry.space_group_name_H-M   'P 1'
#
loop_
_entity.id
_entity.type
_entity.pdbx_description
1 polymer ?
#
loop_
_entity_poly.entity_id
_entity_poly.type
_entity_poly.pdbx_seq_one_letter_code
_entity_poly.pdbx_strand_id
1 'polypeptide(L)'
;MTFRWPTLFLLAATVAFAEPADPRGWSPGQKAAGAARILAGPDREGLPELELPKAFAKQITGRTLLFYFSPTCPHCMKVGKEVGDLARALKPAGVEVIGVATGSSLPADVQAFRAEYGLDFPVEIDEKGEIGSAIGARSTPSALLVEPGEKGKQRIVDVWYPYQPGYDIYVRIRAAKDPWSVFGGYLGNGSCVGCHQQESEGWALTHHSVAWRTLTTRGKDTDPECVSCHVTGAGKAGGWSADRPDLTGVGCEACHGPSGPHDGVRDEPKDACATCHDAKHSIRFSLERAVPLIDHYAANAMDDETFRARRMAVVEGQADRSLVAFPTEPTVGAEACKSCHEAEYAQWAGSPHHHAMQTLRDAQKEGQVDCVRCHATPTRGGPTPTELSGFRVAEAVGCEACHGPGQAHVEAKGGTENIEKLGDDCPVCVIEAVCTSCHTSEQDPDWNLEKALPKAGHGAR
;
A
#
# COMPACT_ATOMS: atom_id res chain seq x y z
N MET A 1 -42.18 15.32 52.89
CA MET A 1 -41.23 14.35 52.31
C MET A 1 -41.79 13.90 50.97
N THR A 2 -41.37 14.53 49.88
CA THR A 2 -41.80 14.22 48.51
C THR A 2 -40.67 13.49 47.81
N PHE A 3 -40.88 12.21 47.50
CA PHE A 3 -39.91 11.37 46.81
C PHE A 3 -39.84 11.78 45.32
N ARG A 4 -38.67 12.20 44.88
CA ARG A 4 -38.32 12.42 43.46
C ARG A 4 -37.84 11.09 42.88
N TRP A 5 -38.49 10.60 41.83
CA TRP A 5 -38.02 9.44 41.06
C TRP A 5 -36.82 9.85 40.17
N PRO A 6 -35.81 8.99 39.97
CA PRO A 6 -34.70 9.28 39.08
C PRO A 6 -35.16 9.15 37.62
N THR A 7 -34.77 10.12 36.80
CA THR A 7 -35.00 10.13 35.35
C THR A 7 -34.15 9.04 34.71
N LEU A 8 -34.81 8.04 34.11
CA LEU A 8 -34.16 7.04 33.27
C LEU A 8 -33.62 7.74 32.02
N PHE A 9 -32.29 7.84 31.88
CA PHE A 9 -31.66 8.18 30.61
C PHE A 9 -31.80 6.96 29.67
N LEU A 10 -32.73 7.03 28.72
CA LEU A 10 -32.68 6.14 27.56
C LEU A 10 -31.45 6.52 26.73
N LEU A 11 -30.42 5.67 26.75
CA LEU A 11 -29.45 5.63 25.65
C LEU A 11 -30.21 5.20 24.39
N ALA A 12 -30.53 6.16 23.54
CA ALA A 12 -30.90 5.88 22.17
C ALA A 12 -29.64 5.34 21.48
N ALA A 13 -29.55 4.02 21.33
CA ALA A 13 -28.64 3.41 20.37
C ALA A 13 -29.11 3.84 18.98
N THR A 14 -28.49 4.88 18.43
CA THR A 14 -28.65 5.22 17.03
C THR A 14 -28.00 4.10 16.23
N VAL A 15 -28.83 3.19 15.71
CA VAL A 15 -28.41 2.30 14.64
C VAL A 15 -28.08 3.21 13.46
N ALA A 16 -26.80 3.47 13.24
CA ALA A 16 -26.33 4.16 12.05
C ALA A 16 -26.65 3.24 10.88
N PHE A 17 -27.68 3.58 10.10
CA PHE A 17 -27.89 2.94 8.81
C PHE A 17 -26.67 3.26 7.95
N ALA A 18 -26.02 2.22 7.42
CA ALA A 18 -24.94 2.39 6.46
C ALA A 18 -25.45 3.29 5.32
N GLU A 19 -24.78 4.42 5.11
CA GLU A 19 -25.09 5.28 3.97
C GLU A 19 -24.91 4.45 2.68
N PRO A 20 -25.84 4.57 1.73
CA PRO A 20 -25.78 3.79 0.50
C PRO A 20 -24.52 4.15 -0.30
N ALA A 21 -23.91 3.15 -0.93
CA ALA A 21 -22.79 3.34 -1.84
C ALA A 21 -23.12 4.36 -2.94
N ASP A 22 -22.09 5.05 -3.42
CA ASP A 22 -22.25 6.02 -4.50
C ASP A 22 -22.60 5.34 -5.85
N PRO A 23 -22.89 6.08 -6.94
CA PRO A 23 -23.24 5.49 -8.23
C PRO A 23 -22.18 4.58 -8.86
N ARG A 24 -20.93 4.62 -8.38
CA ARG A 24 -19.83 3.75 -8.79
C ARG A 24 -19.74 2.48 -7.93
N GLY A 25 -20.55 2.40 -6.85
CA GLY A 25 -20.50 1.33 -5.86
C GLY A 25 -19.47 1.57 -4.76
N TRP A 26 -18.91 2.77 -4.64
CA TRP A 26 -17.92 3.08 -3.60
C TRP A 26 -18.56 3.43 -2.27
N SER A 27 -17.85 3.09 -1.21
CA SER A 27 -18.24 3.38 0.17
C SER A 27 -18.27 4.88 0.42
N PRO A 28 -19.19 5.36 1.28
CA PRO A 28 -19.23 6.76 1.68
C PRO A 28 -17.99 7.11 2.51
N GLY A 29 -17.50 8.34 2.35
CA GLY A 29 -16.35 8.83 3.10
C GLY A 29 -16.14 10.33 2.97
N GLN A 30 -15.31 10.85 3.87
CA GLN A 30 -14.97 12.26 3.91
C GLN A 30 -13.55 12.45 3.41
N LYS A 31 -13.41 13.17 2.28
CA LYS A 31 -12.11 13.56 1.76
C LYS A 31 -11.31 14.30 2.84
N ALA A 32 -10.10 13.82 3.09
CA ALA A 32 -9.16 14.42 4.02
C ALA A 32 -9.78 14.66 5.41
N ALA A 33 -10.50 13.67 5.96
CA ALA A 33 -11.22 13.78 7.23
C ALA A 33 -10.35 14.32 8.40
N GLY A 34 -9.04 14.04 8.39
CA GLY A 34 -8.09 14.52 9.39
C GLY A 34 -7.59 15.95 9.18
N ALA A 35 -7.76 16.53 7.99
CA ALA A 35 -7.07 17.75 7.58
C ALA A 35 -7.36 18.96 8.48
N ALA A 36 -8.62 19.21 8.84
CA ALA A 36 -8.98 20.35 9.68
C ALA A 36 -8.24 20.32 11.03
N ARG A 37 -8.22 19.16 11.68
CA ARG A 37 -7.51 18.95 12.95
C ARG A 37 -6.00 19.10 12.77
N ILE A 38 -5.43 18.45 11.76
CA ILE A 38 -3.98 18.49 11.52
C ILE A 38 -3.53 19.90 11.16
N LEU A 39 -4.29 20.68 10.39
CA LEU A 39 -3.94 22.05 10.03
C LEU A 39 -4.09 23.02 11.21
N ALA A 40 -5.13 22.86 12.04
CA ALA A 40 -5.31 23.68 13.24
C ALA A 40 -4.21 23.47 14.28
N GLY A 41 -3.74 22.24 14.43
CA GLY A 41 -2.78 21.85 15.46
C GLY A 41 -3.38 21.70 16.85
N PRO A 42 -2.53 21.43 17.86
CA PRO A 42 -3.01 21.24 19.21
C PRO A 42 -3.62 22.54 19.72
N ASP A 43 -4.64 22.41 20.56
CA ASP A 43 -5.06 23.54 21.39
C ASP A 43 -3.86 23.96 22.25
N ARG A 44 -3.44 25.20 22.06
CA ARG A 44 -2.29 25.75 22.77
C ARG A 44 -2.70 26.32 24.12
N GLU A 45 -3.98 26.62 24.32
CA GLU A 45 -4.51 27.05 25.61
C GLU A 45 -4.47 25.86 26.56
N GLY A 46 -3.56 25.91 27.54
CA GLY A 46 -3.40 24.85 28.54
C GLY A 46 -2.22 23.89 28.33
N LEU A 47 -1.44 24.04 27.25
CA LEU A 47 -0.15 23.36 27.17
C LEU A 47 0.81 23.92 28.25
N PRO A 48 1.52 23.06 29.01
CA PRO A 48 2.45 23.53 30.01
C PRO A 48 3.63 24.25 29.36
N GLU A 49 4.10 25.33 29.99
CA GLU A 49 5.42 25.87 29.67
C GLU A 49 6.50 24.92 30.20
N LEU A 50 7.55 24.75 29.41
CA LEU A 50 8.66 23.87 29.74
C LEU A 50 9.74 24.63 30.51
N GLU A 51 10.21 24.01 31.59
CA GLU A 51 11.38 24.44 32.34
C GLU A 51 12.57 23.56 31.97
N LEU A 52 13.28 23.93 30.92
CA LEU A 52 14.49 23.24 30.50
C LEU A 52 15.70 23.64 31.37
N PRO A 53 16.74 22.78 31.50
CA PRO A 53 17.98 23.15 32.16
C PRO A 53 18.54 24.45 31.60
N LYS A 54 18.92 25.39 32.48
CA LYS A 54 19.28 26.77 32.08
C LYS A 54 20.39 26.85 31.02
N ALA A 55 21.31 25.89 31.00
CA ALA A 55 22.36 25.83 29.98
C ALA A 55 21.79 25.46 28.60
N PHE A 56 20.89 24.48 28.55
CA PHE A 56 20.21 24.05 27.33
C PHE A 56 19.22 25.11 26.82
N ALA A 57 18.41 25.67 27.73
CA ALA A 57 17.41 26.70 27.40
C ALA A 57 18.01 27.92 26.67
N LYS A 58 19.28 28.27 26.94
CA LYS A 58 19.97 29.39 26.29
C LYS A 58 20.24 29.18 24.78
N GLN A 59 20.19 27.94 24.31
CA GLN A 59 20.35 27.62 22.88
C GLN A 59 19.08 27.89 22.09
N ILE A 60 17.92 27.90 22.77
CA ILE A 60 16.61 28.14 22.17
C ILE A 60 16.37 29.66 22.11
N THR A 61 16.91 30.28 21.06
CA THR A 61 16.78 31.73 20.82
C THR A 61 15.60 32.10 19.93
N GLY A 62 15.03 31.11 19.25
CA GLY A 62 13.87 31.22 18.38
C GLY A 62 13.13 29.88 18.32
N ARG A 63 12.26 29.73 17.32
CA ARG A 63 11.55 28.47 17.12
C ARG A 63 12.56 27.35 16.84
N THR A 64 12.47 26.28 17.61
CA THR A 64 13.47 25.20 17.61
C THR A 64 12.77 23.85 17.67
N LEU A 65 13.14 22.93 16.78
CA LEU A 65 12.75 21.52 16.85
C LEU A 65 13.75 20.78 17.72
N LEU A 66 13.27 20.18 18.80
CA LEU A 66 14.03 19.26 19.63
C LEU A 66 13.79 17.84 19.14
N PHE A 67 14.85 17.11 18.79
CA PHE A 67 14.78 15.71 18.38
C PHE A 67 15.44 14.83 19.44
N TYR A 68 14.64 14.13 20.23
CA TYR A 68 15.10 13.25 21.30
C TYR A 68 15.25 11.81 20.78
N PHE A 69 16.46 11.27 20.82
CA PHE A 69 16.80 10.01 20.15
C PHE A 69 17.86 9.19 20.89
N SER A 70 18.00 7.93 20.48
CA SER A 70 19.14 7.09 20.85
C SER A 70 19.77 6.54 19.56
N PRO A 71 21.11 6.60 19.41
CA PRO A 71 21.79 6.22 18.17
C PRO A 71 21.66 4.71 17.88
N THR A 72 21.40 3.88 18.89
CA THR A 72 21.23 2.43 18.77
C THR A 72 19.76 2.00 18.66
N CYS A 73 18.82 2.94 18.73
CA CYS A 73 17.40 2.64 18.64
C CYS A 73 16.99 2.40 17.16
N PRO A 74 16.44 1.22 16.81
CA PRO A 74 16.03 0.92 15.43
C PRO A 74 14.97 1.89 14.89
N HIS A 75 14.10 2.42 15.75
CA HIS A 75 13.11 3.43 15.36
C HIS A 75 13.77 4.78 15.04
N CYS A 76 14.85 5.14 15.74
CA CYS A 76 15.61 6.36 15.44
C CYS A 76 16.37 6.22 14.12
N MET A 77 16.97 5.05 13.87
CA MET A 77 17.63 4.73 12.59
C MET A 77 16.67 4.87 11.41
N LYS A 78 15.42 4.43 11.56
CA LYS A 78 14.38 4.54 10.51
C LYS A 78 14.04 5.98 10.12
N VAL A 79 14.13 6.93 11.05
CA VAL A 79 13.79 8.35 10.79
C VAL A 79 15.01 9.24 10.67
N GLY A 80 16.22 8.71 10.86
CA GLY A 80 17.45 9.52 10.94
C GLY A 80 17.64 10.39 9.70
N LYS A 81 17.57 9.79 8.51
CA LYS A 81 17.69 10.52 7.24
C LYS A 81 16.59 11.57 7.09
N GLU A 82 15.34 11.21 7.37
CA GLU A 82 14.19 12.13 7.31
C GLU A 82 14.39 13.35 8.21
N VAL A 83 14.89 13.16 9.44
CA VAL A 83 15.16 14.26 10.37
C VAL A 83 16.30 15.14 9.89
N GLY A 84 17.35 14.56 9.28
CA GLY A 84 18.41 15.33 8.63
C GLY A 84 17.88 16.19 7.47
N ASP A 85 17.03 15.62 6.62
CA ASP A 85 16.37 16.32 5.51
C ASP A 85 15.43 17.41 6.02
N LEU A 86 14.64 17.12 7.06
CA LEU A 86 13.74 18.06 7.73
C LEU A 86 14.53 19.25 8.29
N ALA A 87 15.67 19.02 8.95
CA ALA A 87 16.49 20.10 9.48
C ALA A 87 16.96 21.06 8.38
N ARG A 88 17.31 20.56 7.20
CA ARG A 88 17.64 21.40 6.03
C ARG A 88 16.41 22.15 5.52
N ALA A 89 15.26 21.49 5.44
CA ALA A 89 14.00 22.08 4.97
C ALA A 89 13.44 23.15 5.90
N LEU A 90 13.80 23.13 7.19
CA LEU A 90 13.35 24.09 8.20
C LEU A 90 14.17 25.40 8.22
N LYS A 91 15.39 25.41 7.69
CA LYS A 91 16.27 26.60 7.67
C LYS A 91 15.62 27.84 7.03
N PRO A 92 14.94 27.77 5.86
CA PRO A 92 14.31 28.94 5.26
C PRO A 92 13.18 29.53 6.12
N ALA A 93 12.57 28.72 7.00
CA ALA A 93 11.54 29.16 7.95
C ALA A 93 12.15 29.76 9.24
N GLY A 94 13.48 29.77 9.37
CA GLY A 94 14.17 30.22 10.58
C GLY A 94 13.94 29.31 11.79
N VAL A 95 13.68 28.03 11.55
CA VAL A 95 13.52 27.02 12.61
C VAL A 95 14.83 26.26 12.76
N GLU A 96 15.43 26.37 13.95
CA GLU A 96 16.64 25.62 14.30
C GLU A 96 16.27 24.19 14.71
N VAL A 97 17.24 23.28 14.65
CA VAL A 97 17.09 21.91 15.14
C VAL A 97 18.18 21.62 16.16
N ILE A 98 17.82 20.98 17.26
CA ILE A 98 18.76 20.50 18.27
C ILE A 98 18.45 19.03 18.56
N GLY A 99 19.43 18.17 18.36
CA GLY A 99 19.34 16.77 18.76
C GLY A 99 19.64 16.60 20.25
N VAL A 100 18.92 15.70 20.90
CA VAL A 100 19.14 15.33 22.29
C VAL A 100 19.27 13.82 22.34
N ALA A 101 20.51 13.34 22.44
CA ALA A 101 20.80 11.92 22.60
C ALA A 101 20.54 11.50 24.05
N THR A 102 19.96 10.31 24.27
CA THR A 102 19.74 9.78 25.63
C THR A 102 21.06 9.70 26.40
N GLY A 103 21.04 9.87 27.72
CA GLY A 103 22.24 9.82 28.57
C GLY A 103 23.04 8.51 28.53
N SER A 104 22.42 7.42 28.07
CA SER A 104 23.09 6.13 27.81
C SER A 104 23.89 6.08 26.50
N SER A 105 23.83 7.12 25.66
CA SER A 105 24.48 7.15 24.36
C SER A 105 25.97 7.42 24.49
N LEU A 106 26.80 6.60 23.84
CA LEU A 106 28.24 6.87 23.77
C LEU A 106 28.51 8.01 22.77
N PRO A 107 29.47 8.92 23.04
CA PRO A 107 29.82 9.97 22.10
C PRO A 107 30.18 9.47 20.70
N ALA A 108 30.85 8.31 20.62
CA ALA A 108 31.20 7.67 19.34
C ALA A 108 29.96 7.24 18.55
N ASP A 109 28.96 6.65 19.21
CA ASP A 109 27.71 6.22 18.58
C ASP A 109 26.89 7.42 18.08
N VAL A 110 26.88 8.51 18.86
CA VAL A 110 26.24 9.76 18.43
C VAL A 110 26.93 10.32 17.19
N GLN A 111 28.26 10.36 17.14
CA GLN A 111 28.98 10.84 15.94
C GLN A 111 28.74 9.93 14.74
N ALA A 112 28.75 8.61 14.92
CA ALA A 112 28.46 7.66 13.85
C ALA A 112 27.04 7.83 13.30
N PHE A 113 26.04 7.95 14.18
CA PHE A 113 24.65 8.19 13.80
C PHE A 113 24.48 9.51 13.03
N ARG A 114 25.15 10.58 13.48
CA ARG A 114 25.12 11.87 12.79
C ARG A 114 25.75 11.79 11.39
N ALA A 115 26.88 11.09 11.27
CA ALA A 115 27.56 10.92 10.00
C ALA A 115 26.74 10.08 9.01
N GLU A 116 26.17 8.97 9.48
CA GLU A 116 25.35 8.05 8.68
C GLU A 116 24.10 8.74 8.11
N TYR A 117 23.41 9.53 8.93
CA TYR A 117 22.12 10.13 8.57
C TYR A 117 22.20 11.61 8.17
N GLY A 118 23.40 12.18 8.08
CA GLY A 118 23.61 13.58 7.68
C GLY A 118 22.95 14.59 8.64
N LEU A 119 23.15 14.40 9.95
CA LEU A 119 22.62 15.28 10.99
C LEU A 119 23.58 16.43 11.30
N ASP A 120 23.49 17.48 10.49
CA ASP A 120 24.39 18.65 10.53
C ASP A 120 24.06 19.65 11.67
N PHE A 121 23.05 19.35 12.48
CA PHE A 121 22.63 20.19 13.60
C PHE A 121 23.39 19.86 14.91
N PRO A 122 23.39 20.78 15.90
CA PRO A 122 23.95 20.52 17.23
C PRO A 122 23.25 19.34 17.93
N VAL A 123 24.03 18.50 18.61
CA VAL A 123 23.52 17.39 19.42
C VAL A 123 24.10 17.46 20.82
N GLU A 124 23.23 17.42 21.83
CA GLU A 124 23.60 17.27 23.23
C GLU A 124 23.33 15.86 23.73
N ILE A 125 24.19 15.35 24.62
CA ILE A 125 23.94 14.10 25.35
C ILE A 125 23.29 14.47 26.69
N ASP A 126 22.09 13.98 26.92
CA ASP A 126 21.33 14.22 28.16
C ASP A 126 21.82 13.29 29.28
N GLU A 127 23.07 13.46 29.71
CA GLU A 127 23.77 12.58 30.66
C GLU A 127 22.97 12.31 31.95
N LYS A 128 22.23 13.32 32.42
CA LYS A 128 21.43 13.25 33.66
C LYS A 128 19.96 12.93 33.43
N GLY A 129 19.50 12.85 32.19
CA GLY A 129 18.09 12.66 31.85
C GLY A 129 17.20 13.89 32.17
N GLU A 130 17.80 15.05 32.43
CA GLU A 130 17.08 16.26 32.85
C GLU A 130 16.29 16.86 31.68
N ILE A 131 16.85 16.82 30.46
CA ILE A 131 16.19 17.35 29.27
C ILE A 131 15.03 16.43 28.88
N GLY A 132 15.26 15.12 28.79
CA GLY A 132 14.26 14.11 28.46
C GLY A 132 13.09 14.11 29.45
N SER A 133 13.38 14.26 30.75
CA SER A 133 12.37 14.40 31.79
C SER A 133 11.54 15.69 31.60
N ALA A 134 12.21 16.83 31.35
CA ALA A 134 11.54 18.12 31.18
C ALA A 134 10.61 18.15 29.96
N ILE A 135 11.03 17.58 28.83
CA ILE A 135 10.18 17.50 27.62
C ILE A 135 9.13 16.37 27.70
N GLY A 136 9.17 15.54 28.75
CA GLY A 136 8.25 14.43 28.92
C GLY A 136 8.47 13.26 27.95
N ALA A 137 9.69 13.10 27.43
CA ALA A 137 10.00 12.02 26.50
C ALA A 137 9.88 10.65 27.19
N ARG A 138 8.97 9.80 26.67
CA ARG A 138 8.74 8.44 27.15
C ARG A 138 9.28 7.35 26.21
N SER A 139 9.63 7.74 24.99
CA SER A 139 10.13 6.86 23.94
C SER A 139 11.08 7.61 23.02
N THR A 140 11.90 6.86 22.29
CA THR A 140 12.71 7.38 21.18
C THR A 140 12.30 6.70 19.88
N PRO A 141 12.25 7.42 18.75
CA PRO A 141 12.44 8.86 18.63
C PRO A 141 11.21 9.65 19.11
N SER A 142 11.46 10.86 19.60
CA SER A 142 10.42 11.84 19.97
C SER A 142 10.83 13.20 19.43
N ALA A 143 9.87 14.00 18.96
CA ALA A 143 10.16 15.35 18.50
C ALA A 143 9.22 16.37 19.14
N LEU A 144 9.74 17.57 19.39
CA LEU A 144 9.01 18.66 20.03
C LEU A 144 9.38 19.99 19.39
N LEU A 145 8.39 20.74 18.90
CA LEU A 145 8.61 22.09 18.40
C LEU A 145 8.34 23.09 19.51
N VAL A 146 9.34 23.91 19.85
CA VAL A 146 9.27 24.89 20.93
C VAL A 146 9.68 26.27 20.45
N GLU A 147 9.36 27.29 21.25
CA GLU A 147 9.86 28.64 21.07
C GLU A 147 10.08 29.33 22.43
N PRO A 148 10.81 30.46 22.48
CA PRO A 148 10.99 31.19 23.73
C PRO A 148 9.65 31.58 24.36
N GLY A 149 9.47 31.23 25.63
CA GLY A 149 8.32 31.60 26.45
C GLY A 149 8.66 32.71 27.46
N GLU A 150 7.79 32.92 28.45
CA GLU A 150 8.02 33.91 29.48
C GLU A 150 9.01 33.43 30.54
N LYS A 151 9.69 34.37 31.21
CA LYS A 151 10.52 34.10 32.40
C LYS A 151 11.60 33.02 32.19
N GLY A 152 12.08 32.87 30.96
CA GLY A 152 13.12 31.90 30.59
C GLY A 152 12.63 30.47 30.34
N LYS A 153 11.31 30.26 30.35
CA LYS A 153 10.67 29.00 29.97
C LYS A 153 10.52 28.87 28.45
N GLN A 154 10.12 27.69 27.99
CA GLN A 154 9.86 27.43 26.57
C GLN A 154 8.39 27.11 26.36
N ARG A 155 7.80 27.74 25.35
CA ARG A 155 6.42 27.50 24.94
C ARG A 155 6.38 26.35 23.96
N ILE A 156 5.51 25.39 24.18
CA ILE A 156 5.27 24.28 23.25
C ILE A 156 4.45 24.77 22.07
N VAL A 157 4.89 24.43 20.85
CA VAL A 157 4.17 24.71 19.61
C VAL A 157 3.38 23.47 19.17
N ASP A 158 4.03 22.30 19.17
CA ASP A 158 3.43 20.99 18.89
C ASP A 158 4.37 19.86 19.35
N VAL A 159 3.84 18.63 19.48
CA VAL A 159 4.56 17.45 19.99
C VAL A 159 4.30 16.22 19.11
N TRP A 160 5.33 15.39 18.92
CA TRP A 160 5.22 14.12 18.18
C TRP A 160 5.88 12.99 18.95
N TYR A 161 5.10 12.35 19.84
CA TYR A 161 5.53 11.29 20.75
C TYR A 161 4.75 9.98 20.48
N PRO A 162 5.39 8.92 19.95
CA PRO A 162 6.70 8.93 19.29
C PRO A 162 6.66 9.69 17.96
N TYR A 163 7.84 10.09 17.47
CA TYR A 163 8.00 10.56 16.09
C TYR A 163 8.01 9.34 15.15
N GLN A 164 7.28 9.42 14.04
CA GLN A 164 7.15 8.32 13.08
C GLN A 164 7.58 8.76 11.68
N PRO A 165 7.97 7.83 10.80
CA PRO A 165 8.26 8.16 9.40
C PRO A 165 7.09 8.91 8.73
N GLY A 166 7.42 9.94 7.96
CA GLY A 166 6.48 10.84 7.29
C GLY A 166 5.87 11.91 8.20
N TYR A 167 6.37 12.09 9.42
CA TYR A 167 5.89 13.15 10.32
C TYR A 167 6.54 14.51 10.02
N ASP A 168 7.56 14.55 9.17
CA ASP A 168 8.29 15.76 8.77
C ASP A 168 7.35 16.81 8.19
N ILE A 169 6.34 16.39 7.41
CA ILE A 169 5.37 17.29 6.82
C ILE A 169 4.58 18.06 7.89
N TYR A 170 4.21 17.42 9.01
CA TYR A 170 3.46 18.06 10.08
C TYR A 170 4.33 19.09 10.81
N VAL A 171 5.62 18.79 10.99
CA VAL A 171 6.58 19.75 11.53
C VAL A 171 6.72 20.96 10.60
N ARG A 172 6.85 20.73 9.29
CA ARG A 172 6.94 21.78 8.28
C ARG A 172 5.69 22.64 8.23
N ILE A 173 4.50 22.05 8.31
CA ILE A 173 3.21 22.76 8.42
C ILE A 173 3.22 23.71 9.63
N ARG A 174 3.70 23.26 10.80
CA ARG A 174 3.78 24.09 12.01
C ARG A 174 4.85 25.18 11.95
N ALA A 175 5.92 24.93 11.21
CA ALA A 175 7.00 25.88 11.01
C ALA A 175 6.64 26.98 9.98
N ALA A 176 5.86 26.63 8.96
CA ALA A 176 5.52 27.52 7.86
C ALA A 176 4.51 28.61 8.25
N LYS A 177 4.58 29.75 7.56
CA LYS A 177 3.54 30.81 7.65
C LYS A 177 2.27 30.40 6.90
N ASP A 178 2.45 29.82 5.72
CA ASP A 178 1.38 29.22 4.92
C ASP A 178 1.55 27.69 4.95
N PRO A 179 0.62 26.95 5.56
CA PRO A 179 0.72 25.49 5.64
C PRO A 179 0.63 24.80 4.28
N TRP A 180 0.16 25.47 3.23
CA TRP A 180 0.10 24.88 1.89
C TRP A 180 1.42 24.96 1.13
N SER A 181 2.30 25.88 1.52
CA SER A 181 3.61 26.06 0.89
C SER A 181 4.58 24.88 1.04
N VAL A 182 4.25 23.92 1.91
CA VAL A 182 5.12 22.76 2.18
C VAL A 182 4.86 21.57 1.25
N PHE A 183 3.73 21.57 0.54
CA PHE A 183 3.39 20.52 -0.42
C PHE A 183 4.11 20.79 -1.74
N GLY A 184 5.04 19.92 -2.10
CA GLY A 184 5.81 20.00 -3.32
C GLY A 184 6.79 18.83 -3.45
N GLY A 185 6.94 18.30 -4.67
CA GLY A 185 7.74 17.11 -4.93
C GLY A 185 7.11 15.84 -4.32
N TYR A 186 7.87 14.75 -4.31
CA TYR A 186 7.42 13.49 -3.71
C TYR A 186 7.65 13.49 -2.19
N LEU A 187 6.59 13.28 -1.42
CA LEU A 187 6.59 13.30 0.05
C LEU A 187 6.49 11.91 0.70
N GLY A 188 6.06 10.90 -0.08
CA GLY A 188 5.77 9.55 0.41
C GLY A 188 4.45 9.45 1.18
N ASN A 189 3.97 8.21 1.32
CA ASN A 189 2.64 7.93 1.87
C ASN A 189 2.45 8.42 3.31
N GLY A 190 3.51 8.37 4.13
CA GLY A 190 3.44 8.79 5.54
C GLY A 190 3.00 10.25 5.72
N SER A 191 3.28 11.09 4.73
CA SER A 191 2.87 12.50 4.72
C SER A 191 1.37 12.69 4.47
N CYS A 192 0.71 11.71 3.85
CA CYS A 192 -0.71 11.77 3.49
C CYS A 192 -1.62 11.34 4.63
N VAL A 193 -1.23 10.30 5.38
CA VAL A 193 -2.14 9.52 6.24
C VAL A 193 -2.76 10.31 7.39
N GLY A 194 -2.09 11.35 7.89
CA GLY A 194 -2.62 12.16 9.00
C GLY A 194 -3.84 12.99 8.59
N CYS A 195 -3.86 13.49 7.35
CA CYS A 195 -4.98 14.23 6.79
C CYS A 195 -5.98 13.30 6.08
N HIS A 196 -5.48 12.31 5.33
CA HIS A 196 -6.23 11.39 4.48
C HIS A 196 -6.32 10.00 5.10
N GLN A 197 -6.78 9.92 6.35
CA GLN A 197 -6.81 8.67 7.10
C GLN A 197 -7.70 7.62 6.44
N GLN A 198 -8.94 7.99 6.09
CA GLN A 198 -9.90 7.06 5.49
C GLN A 198 -9.40 6.54 4.14
N GLU A 199 -8.86 7.43 3.30
CA GLU A 199 -8.27 7.08 2.01
C GLU A 199 -7.06 6.15 2.16
N SER A 200 -6.21 6.40 3.17
CA SER A 200 -5.07 5.54 3.47
C SER A 200 -5.49 4.15 3.93
N GLU A 201 -6.56 4.04 4.71
CA GLU A 201 -7.11 2.76 5.16
C GLU A 201 -7.68 1.97 3.97
N GLY A 202 -8.40 2.63 3.06
CA GLY A 202 -8.82 2.01 1.80
C GLY A 202 -7.64 1.56 0.92
N TRP A 203 -6.63 2.41 0.75
CA TRP A 203 -5.41 2.05 0.00
C TRP A 203 -4.68 0.84 0.61
N ALA A 204 -4.63 0.73 1.94
CA ALA A 204 -3.98 -0.38 2.63
C ALA A 204 -4.62 -1.76 2.35
N LEU A 205 -5.87 -1.78 1.85
CA LEU A 205 -6.58 -2.99 1.43
C LEU A 205 -6.31 -3.38 -0.02
N THR A 206 -5.47 -2.63 -0.74
CA THR A 206 -5.12 -2.92 -2.14
C THR A 206 -3.77 -3.64 -2.26
N HIS A 207 -3.58 -4.40 -3.34
CA HIS A 207 -2.29 -5.04 -3.67
C HIS A 207 -1.15 -4.01 -3.89
N HIS A 208 -1.47 -2.77 -4.27
CA HIS A 208 -0.51 -1.68 -4.38
C HIS A 208 0.23 -1.41 -3.05
N SER A 209 -0.44 -1.55 -1.91
CA SER A 209 0.14 -1.35 -0.59
C SER A 209 1.23 -2.36 -0.21
N VAL A 210 1.32 -3.48 -0.93
CA VAL A 210 2.32 -4.54 -0.71
C VAL A 210 3.17 -4.80 -1.94
N ALA A 211 3.10 -3.94 -2.98
CA ALA A 211 3.79 -4.13 -4.24
C ALA A 211 5.30 -4.40 -4.05
N TRP A 212 5.99 -3.61 -3.23
CA TRP A 212 7.42 -3.84 -2.97
C TRP A 212 7.73 -5.18 -2.32
N ARG A 213 6.88 -5.63 -1.39
CA ARG A 213 7.08 -6.92 -0.72
C ARG A 213 7.09 -8.06 -1.73
N THR A 214 6.31 -7.97 -2.80
CA THR A 214 6.30 -9.00 -3.85
C THR A 214 7.65 -9.12 -4.57
N LEU A 215 8.45 -8.05 -4.62
CA LEU A 215 9.80 -8.09 -5.18
C LEU A 215 10.81 -8.65 -4.19
N THR A 216 10.79 -8.20 -2.94
CA THR A 216 11.77 -8.63 -1.93
C THR A 216 11.63 -10.11 -1.58
N THR A 217 10.41 -10.65 -1.57
CA THR A 217 10.21 -12.10 -1.36
C THR A 217 10.76 -12.96 -2.50
N ARG A 218 11.06 -12.36 -3.65
CA ARG A 218 11.57 -13.02 -4.85
C ARG A 218 13.02 -12.63 -5.19
N GLY A 219 13.63 -11.74 -4.42
CA GLY A 219 14.95 -11.17 -4.73
C GLY A 219 14.97 -10.37 -6.05
N LYS A 220 13.85 -9.72 -6.40
CA LYS A 220 13.68 -8.90 -7.61
C LYS A 220 13.66 -7.39 -7.32
N ASP A 221 13.97 -7.00 -6.09
CA ASP A 221 13.98 -5.62 -5.60
C ASP A 221 15.14 -4.76 -6.14
N THR A 222 15.99 -5.34 -6.98
CA THR A 222 17.05 -4.64 -7.72
C THR A 222 16.88 -4.74 -9.24
N ASP A 223 15.86 -5.44 -9.72
CA ASP A 223 15.58 -5.62 -11.14
C ASP A 223 14.84 -4.39 -11.69
N PRO A 224 15.46 -3.58 -12.56
CA PRO A 224 14.86 -2.33 -13.02
C PRO A 224 13.54 -2.53 -13.78
N GLU A 225 13.32 -3.68 -14.43
CA GLU A 225 12.05 -3.98 -15.10
C GLU A 225 10.91 -4.22 -14.10
N CYS A 226 11.23 -4.73 -12.91
CA CYS A 226 10.27 -4.95 -11.84
C CYS A 226 10.06 -3.69 -10.99
N VAL A 227 11.18 -3.04 -10.63
CA VAL A 227 11.19 -1.86 -9.77
C VAL A 227 10.38 -0.72 -10.39
N SER A 228 10.42 -0.53 -11.71
CA SER A 228 9.73 0.58 -12.40
C SER A 228 8.25 0.69 -12.08
N CYS A 229 7.58 -0.44 -11.81
CA CYS A 229 6.14 -0.50 -11.53
C CYS A 229 5.80 -0.73 -10.05
N HIS A 230 6.80 -1.00 -9.20
CA HIS A 230 6.62 -1.40 -7.80
C HIS A 230 7.08 -0.33 -6.80
N VAL A 231 7.41 0.87 -7.29
CA VAL A 231 7.83 2.03 -6.50
C VAL A 231 7.13 3.29 -6.99
N THR A 232 7.15 4.33 -6.17
CA THR A 232 6.50 5.60 -6.48
C THR A 232 7.46 6.55 -7.20
N GLY A 233 7.10 7.00 -8.40
CA GLY A 233 7.89 7.97 -9.16
C GLY A 233 9.19 7.40 -9.76
N ALA A 234 9.22 6.12 -10.15
CA ALA A 234 10.39 5.52 -10.79
C ALA A 234 10.88 6.35 -11.99
N GLY A 235 12.17 6.72 -11.98
CA GLY A 235 12.80 7.52 -13.04
C GLY A 235 12.31 8.97 -13.13
N LYS A 236 11.45 9.44 -12.20
CA LYS A 236 10.99 10.83 -12.13
C LYS A 236 11.89 11.65 -11.21
N ALA A 237 11.99 12.95 -11.49
CA ALA A 237 12.77 13.86 -10.64
C ALA A 237 12.20 13.87 -9.20
N GLY A 238 13.06 13.57 -8.22
CA GLY A 238 12.69 13.47 -6.81
C GLY A 238 11.87 12.23 -6.43
N GLY A 239 11.58 11.33 -7.39
CA GLY A 239 10.89 10.08 -7.15
C GLY A 239 11.79 9.01 -6.51
N TRP A 240 11.31 7.76 -6.50
CA TRP A 240 12.03 6.68 -5.83
C TRP A 240 13.48 6.53 -6.28
N SER A 241 14.34 6.29 -5.30
CA SER A 241 15.74 5.89 -5.43
C SER A 241 16.12 5.10 -4.17
N ALA A 242 17.29 4.47 -4.16
CA ALA A 242 17.78 3.76 -2.98
C ALA A 242 17.86 4.67 -1.71
N ASP A 243 18.05 5.97 -1.90
CA ASP A 243 18.10 6.98 -0.84
C ASP A 243 16.71 7.52 -0.42
N ARG A 244 15.64 7.03 -1.06
CA ARG A 244 14.23 7.38 -0.80
C ARG A 244 13.37 6.14 -0.52
N PRO A 245 13.69 5.37 0.54
CA PRO A 245 12.93 4.17 0.89
C PRO A 245 11.47 4.46 1.27
N ASP A 246 11.14 5.70 1.61
CA ASP A 246 9.78 6.20 1.86
C ASP A 246 8.88 6.17 0.61
N LEU A 247 9.46 6.12 -0.59
CA LEU A 247 8.74 6.04 -1.88
C LEU A 247 8.60 4.59 -2.38
N THR A 248 8.93 3.62 -1.53
CA THR A 248 8.84 2.20 -1.85
C THR A 248 7.37 1.75 -1.90
N GLY A 249 7.03 0.92 -2.89
CA GLY A 249 5.65 0.50 -3.14
C GLY A 249 4.89 1.45 -4.07
N VAL A 250 3.67 1.05 -4.45
CA VAL A 250 2.78 1.88 -5.26
C VAL A 250 1.93 2.72 -4.31
N GLY A 251 2.42 3.93 -4.03
CA GLY A 251 1.83 4.87 -3.08
C GLY A 251 0.83 5.83 -3.70
N CYS A 252 0.33 6.76 -2.88
CA CYS A 252 -0.65 7.78 -3.29
C CYS A 252 -0.16 8.58 -4.50
N GLU A 253 1.12 8.97 -4.46
CA GLU A 253 1.75 9.83 -5.48
C GLU A 253 2.10 9.08 -6.78
N ALA A 254 1.91 7.76 -6.83
CA ALA A 254 2.00 6.99 -8.08
C ALA A 254 0.79 7.24 -8.98
N CYS A 255 -0.37 7.56 -8.38
CA CYS A 255 -1.61 7.84 -9.11
C CYS A 255 -2.00 9.33 -9.11
N HIS A 256 -1.62 10.05 -8.05
CA HIS A 256 -2.02 11.45 -7.86
C HIS A 256 -0.90 12.46 -8.12
N GLY A 257 0.27 11.98 -8.53
CA GLY A 257 1.44 12.82 -8.75
C GLY A 257 2.10 13.30 -7.44
N PRO A 258 3.22 14.02 -7.54
CA PRO A 258 4.00 14.47 -6.40
C PRO A 258 3.21 15.46 -5.53
N SER A 259 3.03 15.15 -4.23
CA SER A 259 2.19 15.92 -3.29
C SER A 259 0.73 16.12 -3.75
N GLY A 260 0.28 15.36 -4.74
CA GLY A 260 -0.87 15.75 -5.55
C GLY A 260 -2.19 15.10 -5.15
N PRO A 261 -3.32 15.68 -5.58
CA PRO A 261 -3.40 16.97 -6.27
C PRO A 261 -3.66 18.12 -5.28
N HIS A 262 -2.64 18.55 -4.52
CA HIS A 262 -2.73 19.72 -3.63
C HIS A 262 -2.50 21.06 -4.37
N ASP A 263 -2.06 21.00 -5.63
CA ASP A 263 -1.97 22.13 -6.56
C ASP A 263 -3.30 22.38 -7.31
N GLY A 264 -4.30 21.52 -7.10
CA GLY A 264 -5.59 21.59 -7.77
C GLY A 264 -5.62 20.97 -9.16
N VAL A 265 -4.50 20.45 -9.67
CA VAL A 265 -4.42 19.77 -10.97
C VAL A 265 -4.52 18.26 -10.74
N ARG A 266 -5.49 17.62 -11.39
CA ARG A 266 -5.66 16.16 -11.29
C ARG A 266 -5.01 15.50 -12.50
N ASP A 267 -4.27 14.43 -12.24
CA ASP A 267 -3.83 13.52 -13.29
C ASP A 267 -5.03 12.77 -13.88
N GLU A 268 -4.98 12.53 -15.19
CA GLU A 268 -5.92 11.65 -15.85
C GLU A 268 -5.68 10.21 -15.37
N PRO A 269 -6.70 9.51 -14.83
CA PRO A 269 -6.52 8.16 -14.28
C PRO A 269 -5.86 7.19 -15.27
N LYS A 270 -6.18 7.33 -16.56
CA LYS A 270 -5.58 6.51 -17.63
C LYS A 270 -4.07 6.63 -17.65
N ASP A 271 -3.56 7.85 -17.55
CA ASP A 271 -2.14 8.14 -17.69
C ASP A 271 -1.38 7.59 -16.49
N ALA A 272 -1.95 7.66 -15.30
CA ALA A 272 -1.39 7.04 -14.10
C ALA A 272 -1.35 5.50 -14.22
N CYS A 273 -2.49 4.87 -14.52
CA CYS A 273 -2.58 3.40 -14.55
C CYS A 273 -1.73 2.79 -15.67
N ALA A 274 -1.74 3.38 -16.87
CA ALA A 274 -1.07 2.84 -18.04
C ALA A 274 0.46 2.92 -17.99
N THR A 275 1.03 3.57 -16.97
CA THR A 275 2.49 3.52 -16.72
C THR A 275 2.97 2.14 -16.29
N CYS A 276 2.09 1.34 -15.69
CA CYS A 276 2.39 0.01 -15.15
C CYS A 276 1.47 -1.08 -15.72
N HIS A 277 0.22 -0.72 -16.03
CA HIS A 277 -0.78 -1.62 -16.58
C HIS A 277 -0.92 -1.43 -18.09
N ASP A 278 -0.25 -2.29 -18.84
CA ASP A 278 -0.30 -2.34 -20.30
C ASP A 278 -0.58 -3.78 -20.78
N ALA A 279 -0.53 -3.96 -22.11
CA ALA A 279 -0.74 -5.27 -22.74
C ALA A 279 0.33 -6.32 -22.42
N LYS A 280 1.47 -5.93 -21.83
CA LYS A 280 2.54 -6.86 -21.40
C LYS A 280 2.40 -7.22 -19.93
N HIS A 281 1.92 -6.30 -19.10
CA HIS A 281 1.96 -6.43 -17.63
C HIS A 281 0.59 -6.68 -17.01
N SER A 282 -0.48 -6.81 -17.79
CA SER A 282 -1.83 -7.05 -17.26
C SER A 282 -2.77 -7.77 -18.23
N ILE A 283 -3.46 -8.79 -17.71
CA ILE A 283 -4.47 -9.57 -18.45
C ILE A 283 -5.65 -8.67 -18.84
N ARG A 284 -5.78 -8.41 -20.15
CA ARG A 284 -6.84 -7.58 -20.77
C ARG A 284 -7.15 -6.27 -20.03
N PHE A 285 -6.15 -5.59 -19.46
CA PHE A 285 -6.40 -4.41 -18.60
C PHE A 285 -7.37 -3.41 -19.24
N SER A 286 -8.34 -2.95 -18.45
CA SER A 286 -9.21 -1.85 -18.84
C SER A 286 -9.53 -1.00 -17.62
N LEU A 287 -9.61 0.33 -17.81
CA LEU A 287 -9.91 1.25 -16.73
C LEU A 287 -11.32 1.06 -16.18
N GLU A 288 -12.25 0.68 -17.04
CA GLU A 288 -13.64 0.42 -16.68
C GLU A 288 -13.74 -0.73 -15.67
N ARG A 289 -12.86 -1.73 -15.76
CA ARG A 289 -12.76 -2.82 -14.77
C ARG A 289 -11.93 -2.44 -13.56
N ALA A 290 -10.89 -1.62 -13.74
CA ALA A 290 -9.93 -1.30 -12.70
C ALA A 290 -10.44 -0.27 -11.69
N VAL A 291 -11.02 0.83 -12.16
CA VAL A 291 -11.43 1.96 -11.32
C VAL A 291 -12.41 1.55 -10.21
N PRO A 292 -13.44 0.71 -10.46
CA PRO A 292 -14.34 0.28 -9.41
C PRO A 292 -13.65 -0.44 -8.23
N LEU A 293 -12.47 -1.03 -8.44
CA LEU A 293 -11.71 -1.76 -7.41
C LEU A 293 -10.88 -0.85 -6.49
N ILE A 294 -10.81 0.46 -6.79
CA ILE A 294 -10.06 1.46 -6.00
C ILE A 294 -11.03 2.34 -5.21
N ASP A 295 -11.81 1.70 -4.34
CA ASP A 295 -12.62 2.41 -3.36
C ASP A 295 -11.73 2.89 -2.21
N HIS A 296 -11.42 4.19 -2.22
CA HIS A 296 -10.61 4.84 -1.18
C HIS A 296 -11.24 4.76 0.21
N TYR A 297 -12.55 4.52 0.30
CA TYR A 297 -13.28 4.51 1.56
C TYR A 297 -13.76 3.12 1.96
N ALA A 298 -13.29 2.06 1.28
CA ALA A 298 -13.72 0.68 1.53
C ALA A 298 -13.64 0.28 3.01
N ALA A 299 -12.63 0.78 3.72
CA ALA A 299 -12.44 0.52 5.15
C ALA A 299 -13.55 1.10 6.04
N ASN A 300 -14.22 2.18 5.63
CA ASN A 300 -15.24 2.86 6.43
C ASN A 300 -16.47 1.98 6.71
N ALA A 301 -16.72 0.97 5.87
CA ALA A 301 -17.82 0.03 6.03
C ALA A 301 -17.44 -1.22 6.86
N MET A 302 -16.25 -1.25 7.45
CA MET A 302 -15.69 -2.41 8.15
C MET A 302 -15.50 -2.11 9.63
N ASP A 303 -15.64 -3.14 10.46
CA ASP A 303 -15.09 -3.13 11.81
C ASP A 303 -13.59 -3.45 11.81
N ASP A 304 -12.92 -3.22 12.95
CA ASP A 304 -11.47 -3.41 13.11
C ASP A 304 -11.03 -4.85 12.82
N GLU A 305 -11.84 -5.83 13.18
CA GLU A 305 -11.55 -7.25 12.96
C GLU A 305 -11.57 -7.58 11.48
N THR A 306 -12.62 -7.16 10.77
CA THR A 306 -12.76 -7.34 9.32
C THR A 306 -11.67 -6.62 8.57
N PHE A 307 -11.38 -5.36 8.93
CA PHE A 307 -10.30 -4.59 8.32
C PHE A 307 -8.96 -5.31 8.48
N ARG A 308 -8.64 -5.78 9.70
CA ARG A 308 -7.40 -6.51 9.97
C ARG A 308 -7.32 -7.80 9.18
N ALA A 309 -8.39 -8.59 9.13
CA ALA A 309 -8.43 -9.85 8.37
C ALA A 309 -8.19 -9.60 6.87
N ARG A 310 -8.88 -8.63 6.27
CA ARG A 310 -8.68 -8.27 4.85
C ARG A 310 -7.27 -7.74 4.59
N ARG A 311 -6.74 -6.89 5.48
CA ARG A 311 -5.37 -6.40 5.38
C ARG A 311 -4.35 -7.55 5.41
N MET A 312 -4.54 -8.51 6.31
CA MET A 312 -3.67 -9.69 6.40
C MET A 312 -3.76 -10.57 5.15
N ALA A 313 -4.96 -10.76 4.59
CA ALA A 313 -5.13 -11.51 3.35
C ALA A 313 -4.34 -10.88 2.18
N VAL A 314 -4.29 -9.55 2.07
CA VAL A 314 -3.46 -8.85 1.07
C VAL A 314 -1.98 -9.08 1.33
N VAL A 315 -1.55 -8.90 2.58
CA VAL A 315 -0.17 -9.11 3.05
C VAL A 315 0.30 -10.54 2.80
N GLU A 316 -0.56 -11.53 2.96
CA GLU A 316 -0.25 -12.95 2.77
C GLU A 316 -0.45 -13.42 1.33
N GLY A 317 -0.92 -12.54 0.44
CA GLY A 317 -1.15 -12.85 -0.97
C GLY A 317 -2.39 -13.73 -1.23
N GLN A 318 -3.29 -13.83 -0.25
CA GLN A 318 -4.54 -14.59 -0.28
C GLN A 318 -5.75 -13.75 -0.73
N ALA A 319 -5.63 -12.42 -0.72
CA ALA A 319 -6.70 -11.55 -1.21
C ALA A 319 -6.93 -11.74 -2.71
N ASP A 320 -8.21 -11.67 -3.12
CA ASP A 320 -8.61 -11.79 -4.52
C ASP A 320 -7.87 -10.79 -5.42
N ARG A 321 -7.56 -11.22 -6.64
CA ARG A 321 -6.86 -10.43 -7.66
C ARG A 321 -7.81 -10.16 -8.82
N SER A 322 -8.89 -9.44 -8.57
CA SER A 322 -9.98 -9.28 -9.55
C SER A 322 -9.56 -8.62 -10.88
N LEU A 323 -8.42 -7.94 -10.93
CA LEU A 323 -7.84 -7.39 -12.18
C LEU A 323 -7.22 -8.43 -13.11
N VAL A 324 -6.76 -9.57 -12.59
CA VAL A 324 -6.28 -10.69 -13.42
C VAL A 324 -7.40 -11.67 -13.74
N ALA A 325 -8.61 -11.45 -13.23
CA ALA A 325 -9.77 -12.25 -13.61
C ALA A 325 -10.18 -11.97 -15.06
N PHE A 326 -10.49 -13.02 -15.80
CA PHE A 326 -11.02 -12.90 -17.15
C PHE A 326 -12.40 -12.23 -17.16
N PRO A 327 -12.82 -11.62 -18.29
CA PRO A 327 -14.16 -11.08 -18.46
C PRO A 327 -15.25 -12.12 -18.20
N THR A 328 -16.47 -11.68 -17.91
CA THR A 328 -17.58 -12.57 -17.50
C THR A 328 -18.28 -13.30 -18.66
N GLU A 329 -17.67 -13.27 -19.84
CA GLU A 329 -18.15 -13.87 -21.08
C GLU A 329 -18.21 -15.41 -20.98
N PRO A 330 -19.14 -16.08 -21.67
CA PRO A 330 -19.20 -17.54 -21.76
C PRO A 330 -17.94 -18.17 -22.37
N THR A 331 -17.55 -19.32 -21.83
CA THR A 331 -16.55 -20.17 -22.45
C THR A 331 -17.19 -21.02 -23.55
N VAL A 332 -16.45 -21.38 -24.60
CA VAL A 332 -16.94 -22.14 -25.76
C VAL A 332 -16.52 -23.61 -25.76
N GLY A 333 -15.51 -23.96 -24.97
CA GLY A 333 -14.94 -25.31 -24.85
C GLY A 333 -13.82 -25.57 -25.86
N ALA A 334 -12.91 -26.49 -25.50
CA ALA A 334 -11.69 -26.77 -26.26
C ALA A 334 -11.93 -27.26 -27.70
N GLU A 335 -13.04 -27.94 -27.97
CA GLU A 335 -13.40 -28.39 -29.33
C GLU A 335 -13.61 -27.23 -30.31
N ALA A 336 -14.08 -26.06 -29.83
CA ALA A 336 -14.23 -24.88 -30.68
C ALA A 336 -12.86 -24.37 -31.19
N CYS A 337 -11.81 -24.56 -30.40
CA CYS A 337 -10.44 -24.10 -30.73
C CYS A 337 -9.76 -25.03 -31.74
N LYS A 338 -10.04 -26.33 -31.68
CA LYS A 338 -9.34 -27.39 -32.44
C LYS A 338 -9.26 -27.15 -33.94
N SER A 339 -10.31 -26.60 -34.54
CA SER A 339 -10.39 -26.40 -35.99
C SER A 339 -9.40 -25.34 -36.52
N CYS A 340 -8.98 -24.40 -35.68
CA CYS A 340 -8.00 -23.35 -36.02
C CYS A 340 -6.63 -23.61 -35.37
N HIS A 341 -6.60 -24.27 -34.21
CA HIS A 341 -5.41 -24.48 -33.37
C HIS A 341 -5.10 -25.98 -33.19
N GLU A 342 -4.98 -26.71 -34.30
CA GLU A 342 -4.81 -28.17 -34.28
C GLU A 342 -3.54 -28.61 -33.54
N ALA A 343 -2.42 -27.88 -33.74
CA ALA A 343 -1.14 -28.20 -33.11
C ALA A 343 -1.18 -27.99 -31.58
N GLU A 344 -1.69 -26.84 -31.15
CA GLU A 344 -1.85 -26.50 -29.73
C GLU A 344 -2.83 -27.47 -29.05
N TYR A 345 -3.93 -27.81 -29.71
CA TYR A 345 -4.90 -28.79 -29.21
C TYR A 345 -4.25 -30.17 -29.03
N ALA A 346 -3.46 -30.64 -30.00
CA ALA A 346 -2.78 -31.93 -29.90
C ALA A 346 -1.78 -31.97 -28.74
N GLN A 347 -1.07 -30.87 -28.49
CA GLN A 347 -0.17 -30.74 -27.34
C GLN A 347 -0.94 -30.73 -26.02
N TRP A 348 -2.02 -29.95 -25.92
CA TRP A 348 -2.88 -29.90 -24.74
C TRP A 348 -3.51 -31.25 -24.41
N ALA A 349 -4.01 -31.98 -25.41
CA ALA A 349 -4.65 -33.28 -25.23
C ALA A 349 -3.73 -34.34 -24.59
N GLY A 350 -2.41 -34.21 -24.76
CA GLY A 350 -1.43 -35.07 -24.10
C GLY A 350 -0.98 -34.59 -22.72
N SER A 351 -1.48 -33.45 -22.24
CA SER A 351 -1.01 -32.79 -21.02
C SER A 351 -1.72 -33.28 -19.74
N PRO A 352 -1.09 -33.12 -18.56
CA PRO A 352 -1.77 -33.36 -17.29
C PRO A 352 -3.03 -32.51 -17.07
N HIS A 353 -3.11 -31.31 -17.67
CA HIS A 353 -4.27 -30.43 -17.55
C HIS A 353 -5.53 -31.01 -18.21
N HIS A 354 -5.40 -31.58 -19.42
CA HIS A 354 -6.49 -32.32 -20.07
C HIS A 354 -6.95 -33.53 -19.25
N HIS A 355 -6.03 -34.13 -18.48
CA HIS A 355 -6.33 -35.27 -17.62
C HIS A 355 -6.65 -34.91 -16.17
N ALA A 356 -6.74 -33.62 -15.81
CA ALA A 356 -6.86 -33.20 -14.41
C ALA A 356 -8.10 -33.78 -13.71
N MET A 357 -9.25 -33.86 -14.38
CA MET A 357 -10.44 -34.48 -13.77
C MET A 357 -10.29 -35.98 -13.52
N GLN A 358 -9.38 -36.67 -14.23
CA GLN A 358 -9.13 -38.09 -13.99
C GLN A 358 -8.53 -38.31 -12.60
N THR A 359 -7.64 -37.44 -12.15
CA THR A 359 -7.04 -37.55 -10.82
C THR A 359 -8.08 -37.39 -9.71
N LEU A 360 -9.10 -36.56 -9.92
CA LEU A 360 -10.21 -36.44 -8.97
C LEU A 360 -11.10 -37.68 -8.98
N ARG A 361 -11.39 -38.25 -10.15
CA ARG A 361 -12.17 -39.50 -10.27
C ARG A 361 -11.47 -40.66 -9.57
N ASP A 362 -10.17 -40.80 -9.77
CA ASP A 362 -9.37 -41.84 -9.12
C ASP A 362 -9.37 -41.67 -7.59
N ALA A 363 -9.43 -40.43 -7.11
CA ALA A 363 -9.52 -40.08 -5.70
C ALA A 363 -10.96 -40.03 -5.14
N GLN A 364 -11.99 -40.27 -5.96
CA GLN A 364 -13.41 -40.12 -5.62
C GLN A 364 -13.80 -38.72 -5.11
N LYS A 365 -13.20 -37.68 -5.71
CA LYS A 365 -13.38 -36.26 -5.35
C LYS A 365 -14.02 -35.43 -6.47
N GLU A 366 -14.46 -36.05 -7.57
CA GLU A 366 -15.03 -35.37 -8.73
C GLU A 366 -16.34 -34.62 -8.44
N GLY A 367 -17.02 -34.92 -7.32
CA GLY A 367 -18.20 -34.19 -6.84
C GLY A 367 -17.90 -33.04 -5.89
N GLN A 368 -16.62 -32.80 -5.54
CA GLN A 368 -16.23 -31.75 -4.59
C GLN A 368 -15.89 -30.47 -5.36
N VAL A 369 -16.77 -29.46 -5.31
CA VAL A 369 -16.57 -28.19 -6.03
C VAL A 369 -15.24 -27.52 -5.68
N ASP A 370 -14.79 -27.69 -4.44
CA ASP A 370 -13.53 -27.14 -3.94
C ASP A 370 -12.29 -27.77 -4.59
N CYS A 371 -12.41 -29.01 -5.08
CA CYS A 371 -11.39 -29.64 -5.90
C CYS A 371 -11.59 -29.31 -7.39
N VAL A 372 -12.85 -29.34 -7.86
CA VAL A 372 -13.20 -29.11 -9.27
C VAL A 372 -12.78 -27.71 -9.74
N ARG A 373 -12.78 -26.70 -8.87
CA ARG A 373 -12.34 -25.34 -9.21
C ARG A 373 -10.94 -25.25 -9.83
N CYS A 374 -10.05 -26.20 -9.50
CA CYS A 374 -8.69 -26.26 -10.06
C CYS A 374 -8.53 -27.35 -11.13
N HIS A 375 -9.53 -28.22 -11.31
CA HIS A 375 -9.44 -29.38 -12.19
C HIS A 375 -10.36 -29.28 -13.42
N ALA A 376 -11.25 -28.28 -13.47
CA ALA A 376 -12.15 -28.05 -14.59
C ALA A 376 -12.26 -26.56 -14.96
N THR A 377 -12.42 -26.27 -16.26
CA THR A 377 -12.65 -24.91 -16.75
C THR A 377 -14.07 -24.43 -16.42
N PRO A 378 -14.26 -23.20 -15.90
CA PRO A 378 -15.58 -22.60 -15.73
C PRO A 378 -16.35 -22.46 -17.07
N THR A 379 -17.69 -22.47 -17.00
CA THR A 379 -18.56 -22.26 -18.18
C THR A 379 -18.64 -20.80 -18.64
N ARG A 380 -18.07 -19.89 -17.86
CA ARG A 380 -17.91 -18.46 -18.14
C ARG A 380 -16.73 -17.91 -17.34
N GLY A 381 -16.12 -16.83 -17.78
CA GLY A 381 -15.13 -16.12 -16.96
C GLY A 381 -15.78 -15.31 -15.84
N GLY A 382 -14.97 -14.54 -15.11
CA GLY A 382 -15.38 -13.87 -13.88
C GLY A 382 -15.09 -14.71 -12.62
N PRO A 383 -15.83 -14.49 -11.52
CA PRO A 383 -15.63 -15.19 -10.26
C PRO A 383 -15.78 -16.72 -10.41
N THR A 384 -14.97 -17.47 -9.66
CA THR A 384 -15.03 -18.93 -9.63
C THR A 384 -16.43 -19.44 -9.21
N PRO A 385 -17.06 -20.34 -9.98
CA PRO A 385 -18.36 -20.88 -9.62
C PRO A 385 -18.34 -21.68 -8.30
N THR A 386 -19.45 -21.62 -7.56
CA THR A 386 -19.64 -22.35 -6.29
C THR A 386 -20.41 -23.66 -6.46
N GLU A 387 -20.81 -24.00 -7.68
CA GLU A 387 -21.57 -25.21 -8.02
C GLU A 387 -20.92 -25.94 -9.20
N LEU A 388 -21.03 -27.28 -9.21
CA LEU A 388 -20.49 -28.14 -10.28
C LEU A 388 -21.06 -27.82 -11.67
N SER A 389 -22.31 -27.35 -11.73
CA SER A 389 -22.99 -26.91 -12.97
C SER A 389 -22.28 -25.75 -13.66
N GLY A 390 -21.47 -24.99 -12.93
CA GLY A 390 -20.64 -23.91 -13.44
C GLY A 390 -19.35 -24.36 -14.13
N PHE A 391 -19.08 -25.66 -14.26
CA PHE A 391 -17.82 -26.19 -14.79
C PHE A 391 -18.00 -27.13 -15.99
N ARG A 392 -17.05 -27.06 -16.93
CA ARG A 392 -16.87 -27.98 -18.05
C ARG A 392 -16.11 -29.23 -17.63
N VAL A 393 -16.70 -30.01 -16.72
CA VAL A 393 -16.04 -31.18 -16.08
C VAL A 393 -15.57 -32.27 -17.07
N ALA A 394 -16.15 -32.33 -18.27
CA ALA A 394 -15.73 -33.29 -19.30
C ALA A 394 -14.39 -32.91 -19.94
N GLU A 395 -14.07 -31.62 -20.00
CA GLU A 395 -12.87 -31.08 -20.66
C GLU A 395 -11.68 -30.95 -19.71
N ALA A 396 -11.92 -31.11 -18.40
CA ALA A 396 -10.95 -30.81 -17.35
C ALA A 396 -10.41 -29.37 -17.48
N VAL A 397 -9.11 -29.16 -17.28
CA VAL A 397 -8.47 -27.85 -17.45
C VAL A 397 -8.21 -27.63 -18.94
N GLY A 398 -9.17 -26.99 -19.62
CA GLY A 398 -9.14 -26.62 -21.04
C GLY A 398 -8.47 -25.28 -21.34
N CYS A 399 -8.39 -24.92 -22.62
CA CYS A 399 -7.70 -23.71 -23.12
C CYS A 399 -8.12 -22.43 -22.39
N GLU A 400 -9.42 -22.28 -22.16
CA GLU A 400 -10.02 -21.07 -21.59
C GLU A 400 -9.78 -20.91 -20.07
N ALA A 401 -9.16 -21.92 -19.41
CA ALA A 401 -8.62 -21.75 -18.06
C ALA A 401 -7.38 -20.85 -18.04
N CYS A 402 -6.64 -20.77 -19.15
CA CYS A 402 -5.44 -19.95 -19.28
C CYS A 402 -5.61 -18.74 -20.22
N HIS A 403 -6.47 -18.86 -21.23
CA HIS A 403 -6.69 -17.82 -22.24
C HIS A 403 -7.95 -16.97 -22.02
N GLY A 404 -8.76 -17.34 -21.02
CA GLY A 404 -10.06 -16.74 -20.77
C GLY A 404 -11.14 -17.13 -21.79
N PRO A 405 -12.34 -16.54 -21.69
CA PRO A 405 -13.47 -16.86 -22.55
C PRO A 405 -13.20 -16.59 -24.03
N GLY A 406 -13.43 -17.60 -24.87
CA GLY A 406 -13.19 -17.57 -26.30
C GLY A 406 -14.38 -17.17 -27.15
N GLN A 407 -15.55 -16.88 -26.57
CA GLN A 407 -16.76 -16.57 -27.36
C GLN A 407 -16.53 -15.41 -28.34
N ALA A 408 -16.05 -14.27 -27.86
CA ALA A 408 -15.79 -13.11 -28.71
C ALA A 408 -14.77 -13.41 -29.82
N HIS A 409 -13.78 -14.25 -29.52
CA HIS A 409 -12.75 -14.67 -30.47
C HIS A 409 -13.31 -15.57 -31.60
N VAL A 410 -14.10 -16.57 -31.23
CA VAL A 410 -14.76 -17.47 -32.20
C VAL A 410 -15.77 -16.70 -33.06
N GLU A 411 -16.58 -15.83 -32.46
CA GLU A 411 -17.56 -15.00 -33.19
C GLU A 411 -16.90 -14.06 -34.20
N ALA A 412 -15.76 -13.47 -33.82
CA ALA A 412 -14.94 -12.64 -34.69
C ALA A 412 -14.18 -13.42 -35.78
N LYS A 413 -14.16 -14.76 -35.69
CA LYS A 413 -13.40 -15.66 -36.58
C LYS A 413 -11.89 -15.40 -36.56
N GLY A 414 -11.37 -15.07 -35.38
CA GLY A 414 -9.96 -14.76 -35.14
C GLY A 414 -9.73 -13.39 -34.50
N GLY A 415 -8.46 -12.99 -34.41
CA GLY A 415 -8.01 -11.75 -33.78
C GLY A 415 -7.08 -11.98 -32.58
N THR A 416 -6.21 -11.01 -32.30
CA THR A 416 -5.25 -11.07 -31.18
C THR A 416 -5.72 -10.31 -29.94
N GLU A 417 -6.71 -9.43 -30.09
CA GLU A 417 -7.15 -8.52 -29.01
C GLU A 417 -8.39 -9.03 -28.25
N ASN A 418 -8.99 -10.13 -28.71
CA ASN A 418 -10.27 -10.67 -28.22
C ASN A 418 -10.13 -12.01 -27.47
N ILE A 419 -8.90 -12.48 -27.25
CA ILE A 419 -8.53 -13.63 -26.41
C ILE A 419 -7.15 -13.37 -25.80
N GLU A 420 -6.89 -13.85 -24.58
CA GLU A 420 -5.60 -13.57 -23.92
C GLU A 420 -4.45 -14.31 -24.61
N LYS A 421 -3.34 -13.63 -24.88
CA LYS A 421 -2.16 -14.20 -25.55
C LYS A 421 -0.97 -14.16 -24.60
N LEU A 422 -0.81 -15.22 -23.83
CA LEU A 422 0.24 -15.38 -22.83
C LEU A 422 1.69 -15.32 -23.36
N GLY A 423 1.91 -15.41 -24.67
CA GLY A 423 3.26 -15.48 -25.24
C GLY A 423 4.07 -14.18 -25.18
N ASP A 424 3.39 -13.02 -25.23
CA ASP A 424 4.03 -11.70 -25.19
C ASP A 424 3.96 -11.05 -23.79
N ASP A 425 3.24 -11.70 -22.88
CA ASP A 425 3.02 -11.25 -21.52
C ASP A 425 4.27 -11.40 -20.64
N CYS A 426 4.39 -10.52 -19.66
CA CYS A 426 5.36 -10.65 -18.59
C CYS A 426 5.13 -11.97 -17.85
N PRO A 427 6.14 -12.87 -17.79
CA PRO A 427 5.99 -14.18 -17.17
C PRO A 427 5.49 -14.13 -15.72
N VAL A 428 5.91 -13.10 -14.98
CA VAL A 428 5.59 -12.98 -13.55
C VAL A 428 4.29 -12.23 -13.32
N CYS A 429 4.09 -11.07 -13.97
CA CYS A 429 2.93 -10.22 -13.70
C CYS A 429 1.61 -10.85 -14.18
N VAL A 430 1.66 -11.57 -15.30
CA VAL A 430 0.48 -12.12 -15.98
C VAL A 430 0.45 -13.64 -15.90
N ILE A 431 1.45 -14.31 -16.48
CA ILE A 431 1.39 -15.76 -16.68
C ILE A 431 1.35 -16.50 -15.33
N GLU A 432 2.17 -16.06 -14.36
CA GLU A 432 2.15 -16.67 -13.05
C GLU A 432 0.85 -16.43 -12.28
N ALA A 433 0.20 -15.28 -12.48
CA ALA A 433 -1.10 -15.03 -11.86
C ALA A 433 -2.16 -16.01 -12.36
N VAL A 434 -2.12 -16.37 -13.66
CA VAL A 434 -2.95 -17.42 -14.24
C VAL A 434 -2.65 -18.77 -13.58
N CYS A 435 -1.37 -19.16 -13.50
CA CYS A 435 -0.98 -20.46 -12.93
C CYS A 435 -1.32 -20.58 -11.43
N THR A 436 -1.06 -19.52 -10.67
CA THR A 436 -1.25 -19.48 -9.21
C THR A 436 -2.71 -19.32 -8.78
N SER A 437 -3.65 -19.24 -9.73
CA SER A 437 -5.08 -19.44 -9.45
C SER A 437 -5.39 -20.85 -8.93
N CYS A 438 -4.54 -21.82 -9.28
CA CYS A 438 -4.65 -23.23 -8.89
C CYS A 438 -3.39 -23.74 -8.18
N HIS A 439 -2.20 -23.29 -8.61
CA HIS A 439 -0.91 -23.69 -8.05
C HIS A 439 -0.48 -22.73 -6.92
N THR A 440 -1.14 -22.80 -5.78
CA THR A 440 -0.70 -22.09 -4.56
C THR A 440 0.27 -22.94 -3.74
N SER A 441 0.90 -22.39 -2.72
CA SER A 441 1.73 -23.16 -1.79
C SER A 441 0.96 -24.26 -1.02
N GLU A 442 -0.37 -24.15 -0.93
CA GLU A 442 -1.21 -25.18 -0.32
C GLU A 442 -1.51 -26.33 -1.29
N GLN A 443 -1.80 -26.01 -2.55
CA GLN A 443 -2.17 -27.01 -3.56
C GLN A 443 -0.96 -27.62 -4.28
N ASP A 444 0.13 -26.85 -4.46
CA ASP A 444 1.37 -27.24 -5.11
C ASP A 444 2.57 -26.63 -4.34
N PRO A 445 3.00 -27.27 -3.24
CA PRO A 445 4.04 -26.72 -2.36
C PRO A 445 5.41 -26.59 -3.04
N ASP A 446 5.63 -27.32 -4.13
CA ASP A 446 6.88 -27.31 -4.92
C ASP A 446 6.76 -26.43 -6.17
N TRP A 447 5.70 -25.62 -6.29
CA TRP A 447 5.44 -24.76 -7.44
C TRP A 447 6.63 -23.88 -7.78
N ASN A 448 7.01 -23.88 -9.06
CA ASN A 448 8.07 -23.03 -9.59
C ASN A 448 7.77 -22.67 -11.05
N LEU A 449 7.48 -21.39 -11.28
CA LEU A 449 7.13 -20.88 -12.61
C LEU A 449 8.23 -21.17 -13.65
N GLU A 450 9.50 -20.95 -13.33
CA GLU A 450 10.62 -21.12 -14.28
C GLU A 450 10.73 -22.56 -14.77
N LYS A 451 10.39 -23.55 -13.92
CA LYS A 451 10.36 -24.97 -14.28
C LYS A 451 9.07 -25.38 -15.01
N ALA A 452 7.95 -24.71 -14.72
CA ALA A 452 6.63 -25.03 -15.26
C ALA A 452 6.40 -24.41 -16.64
N LEU A 453 6.79 -23.15 -16.82
CA LEU A 453 6.50 -22.35 -18.02
C LEU A 453 7.00 -23.00 -19.33
N PRO A 454 8.22 -23.59 -19.40
CA PRO A 454 8.69 -24.25 -20.63
C PRO A 454 7.85 -25.48 -21.02
N LYS A 455 7.12 -26.09 -20.08
CA LYS A 455 6.26 -27.27 -20.34
C LYS A 455 4.86 -26.88 -20.81
N ALA A 456 4.43 -25.66 -20.48
CA ALA A 456 3.12 -25.12 -20.85
C ALA A 456 3.16 -24.40 -22.21
N GLY A 457 4.33 -23.93 -22.66
CA GLY A 457 4.48 -23.20 -23.92
C GLY A 457 4.05 -24.01 -25.14
N HIS A 458 3.23 -23.40 -25.99
CA HIS A 458 2.74 -23.94 -27.26
C HIS A 458 2.69 -22.85 -28.33
N GLY A 459 2.68 -23.25 -29.60
CA GLY A 459 2.87 -22.35 -30.75
C GLY A 459 4.37 -22.06 -30.99
N ALA A 460 4.80 -22.06 -32.25
CA ALA A 460 6.18 -21.73 -32.58
C ALA A 460 6.48 -20.26 -32.23
N ARG A 461 7.64 -20.00 -31.62
CA ARG A 461 8.16 -18.64 -31.41
C ARG A 461 8.62 -18.00 -32.71
#